data_AF-A0A183F612-F1
#
_entry.id   AF-A0A183F612-F1
#
_cell.length_a   1.000
_cell.length_b   1.000
_cell.length_c   1.000
_cell.angle_alpha   90.00
_cell.angle_beta   90.00
_cell.angle_gamma   90.00
#
_symmetry.space_group_name_H-M   'P 1'
#
loop_
_entity.id
_entity.type
_entity.pdbx_description
1 polymer ?
#
loop_
_entity_poly.entity_id
_entity_poly.type
_entity_poly.pdbx_seq_one_letter_code
_entity_poly.pdbx_strand_id
1 'polypeptide(L)'
;MSTRAVLLEVVLYLATKEFLLAFRRFIARRGTPSIVYSDNSTTFRSAETAIASLIYSPTSWHSISSFCSTQKITWKFIIPLSPWKGGFYERLVGLFKSAYKKSIGRAILPLSQLQTVVTEVEATLNCRPMTPYRERETFVHIIRPIDFISPQITSGNYDTPTILQSDIKLARNKQGQLHSLHSSEMSY
;
A
#
# COMPACT_ATOMS: atom_id res chain seq x y z
N MET A 1 19.81 -6.66 -3.48
CA MET A 1 19.10 -5.80 -4.46
C MET A 1 17.73 -5.44 -3.87
N SER A 2 17.32 -4.16 -3.88
CA SER A 2 15.99 -3.75 -3.36
C SER A 2 15.13 -3.28 -4.53
N THR A 3 14.00 -3.96 -4.75
CA THR A 3 13.06 -3.71 -5.86
C THR A 3 12.16 -2.49 -5.60
N ARG A 4 12.10 -2.03 -4.35
CA ARG A 4 11.26 -0.89 -3.92
C ARG A 4 9.79 -1.03 -4.29
N ALA A 5 9.29 -2.24 -4.48
CA ALA A 5 7.87 -2.49 -4.70
C ALA A 5 7.07 -2.21 -3.42
N VAL A 6 5.82 -1.76 -3.61
CA VAL A 6 4.93 -1.37 -2.51
C VAL A 6 3.69 -2.25 -2.55
N LEU A 7 3.22 -2.65 -1.37
CA LEU A 7 1.89 -3.23 -1.17
C LEU A 7 1.14 -2.30 -0.21
N LEU A 8 -0.06 -1.89 -0.58
CA LEU A 8 -0.90 -1.00 0.23
C LEU A 8 -2.13 -1.78 0.70
N GLU A 9 -2.48 -1.60 1.96
CA GLU A 9 -3.60 -2.26 2.61
C GLU A 9 -4.37 -1.23 3.43
N VAL A 10 -5.68 -1.16 3.22
CA VAL A 10 -6.58 -0.32 4.01
C VAL A 10 -7.03 -1.13 5.23
N VAL A 11 -6.75 -0.60 6.41
CA VAL A 11 -7.18 -1.18 7.70
C VAL A 11 -8.11 -0.21 8.41
N LEU A 12 -9.06 -0.74 9.18
CA LEU A 12 -10.07 0.08 9.85
C LEU A 12 -9.53 0.76 11.12
N TYR A 13 -8.62 0.10 11.83
CA TYR A 13 -8.09 0.55 13.11
C TYR A 13 -6.60 0.34 13.21
N LEU A 14 -5.93 1.23 13.96
CA LEU A 14 -4.53 1.08 14.33
C LEU A 14 -4.40 0.10 15.51
N ALA A 15 -4.68 -1.17 15.24
CA ALA A 15 -4.67 -2.24 16.23
C ALA A 15 -3.83 -3.43 15.75
N THR A 16 -3.24 -4.17 16.70
CA THR A 16 -2.38 -5.32 16.40
C THR A 16 -3.11 -6.39 15.59
N LYS A 17 -4.39 -6.65 15.92
CA LYS A 17 -5.21 -7.63 15.20
C LYS A 17 -5.38 -7.25 13.72
N GLU A 18 -5.69 -5.99 13.44
CA GLU A 18 -5.86 -5.49 12.08
C GLU A 18 -4.56 -5.57 11.29
N PHE A 19 -3.44 -5.22 11.93
CA PHE A 19 -2.13 -5.40 11.32
C PHE A 19 -1.83 -6.87 11.00
N LEU A 20 -2.10 -7.81 11.92
CA LEU A 20 -1.88 -9.24 11.67
C LEU A 20 -2.70 -9.76 10.49
N LEU A 21 -3.95 -9.30 10.35
CA LEU A 21 -4.78 -9.65 9.19
C LEU A 21 -4.20 -9.09 7.90
N ALA A 22 -3.76 -7.83 7.89
CA ALA A 22 -3.08 -7.22 6.74
C ALA A 22 -1.76 -7.94 6.39
N PHE A 23 -0.98 -8.33 7.40
CA PHE A 23 0.27 -9.06 7.23
C PHE A 23 0.03 -10.47 6.67
N ARG A 24 -1.03 -11.16 7.10
CA ARG A 24 -1.45 -12.44 6.50
C ARG A 24 -1.82 -12.28 5.02
N ARG A 25 -2.55 -11.21 4.66
CA ARG A 25 -2.87 -10.89 3.25
C ARG A 25 -1.61 -10.55 2.45
N PHE A 26 -0.62 -9.90 3.07
CA PHE A 26 0.69 -9.67 2.46
C PHE A 26 1.39 -11.00 2.14
N ILE A 27 1.50 -11.90 3.12
CA ILE A 27 2.17 -13.20 2.95
C ILE A 27 1.47 -14.03 1.87
N ALA A 28 0.13 -14.06 1.89
CA ALA A 28 -0.64 -14.80 0.88
C ALA A 28 -0.43 -14.28 -0.56
N ARG A 29 -0.16 -12.97 -0.73
CA ARG A 29 0.02 -12.34 -2.04
C ARG A 29 1.47 -12.28 -2.53
N ARG A 30 2.44 -12.15 -1.61
CA ARG A 30 3.87 -11.90 -1.95
C ARG A 30 4.81 -13.00 -1.45
N GLY A 31 4.31 -13.97 -0.70
CA GLY A 31 5.11 -14.98 -0.02
C GLY A 31 5.62 -14.52 1.34
N THR A 32 6.21 -15.45 2.08
CA THR A 32 6.72 -15.21 3.44
C THR A 32 8.02 -14.41 3.40
N PRO A 33 8.10 -13.23 4.05
CA PRO A 33 9.35 -12.48 4.11
C PRO A 33 10.32 -13.15 5.08
N SER A 34 11.61 -13.18 4.73
CA SER A 34 12.67 -13.67 5.63
C SER A 34 13.01 -12.65 6.73
N ILE A 35 12.93 -11.36 6.43
CA ILE A 35 13.23 -10.27 7.37
C ILE A 35 12.17 -9.19 7.28
N VAL A 36 11.66 -8.74 8.42
CA VAL A 36 10.75 -7.60 8.54
C VAL A 36 11.46 -6.48 9.30
N TYR A 37 11.46 -5.28 8.73
CA TYR A 37 11.95 -4.07 9.40
C TYR A 37 10.77 -3.18 9.80
N SER A 38 10.70 -2.76 11.06
CA SER A 38 9.67 -1.83 11.53
C SER A 38 10.23 -0.80 12.52
N ASP A 39 9.45 0.24 12.79
CA ASP A 39 9.68 1.11 13.95
C ASP A 39 9.28 0.43 15.26
N ASN A 40 9.61 1.10 16.37
CA ASN A 40 9.34 0.62 17.73
C ASN A 40 7.90 0.86 18.19
N SER A 41 6.95 1.07 17.28
CA SER A 41 5.54 1.18 17.65
C SER A 41 5.07 -0.04 18.44
N THR A 42 4.24 0.21 19.46
CA THR A 42 3.66 -0.84 20.31
C THR A 42 2.89 -1.86 19.50
N THR A 43 2.21 -1.43 18.43
CA THR A 43 1.49 -2.31 17.50
C THR A 43 2.41 -3.35 16.87
N PHE A 44 3.61 -2.94 16.42
CA PHE A 44 4.56 -3.87 15.77
C PHE A 44 5.26 -4.77 16.79
N ARG A 45 5.55 -4.27 17.99
CA ARG A 45 6.07 -5.09 19.09
C ARG A 45 5.09 -6.19 19.47
N SER A 46 3.81 -5.84 19.66
CA SER A 46 2.77 -6.83 19.93
C SER A 46 2.55 -7.79 18.75
N ALA A 47 2.67 -7.31 17.51
CA ALA A 47 2.54 -8.16 16.33
C ALA A 47 3.69 -9.16 16.23
N GLU A 48 4.94 -8.74 16.47
CA GLU A 48 6.09 -9.65 16.55
C GLU A 48 5.84 -10.71 17.62
N THR A 49 5.44 -10.33 18.84
CA THR A 49 5.15 -11.28 19.91
C THR A 49 4.06 -12.26 19.52
N ALA A 50 2.98 -11.80 18.88
CA ALA A 50 1.88 -12.64 18.41
C ALA A 50 2.29 -13.57 17.26
N ILE A 51 3.15 -13.10 16.36
CA ILE A 51 3.70 -13.92 15.27
C ILE A 51 4.67 -14.96 15.82
N ALA A 52 5.53 -14.57 16.76
CA ALA A 52 6.44 -15.48 17.45
C ALA A 52 5.65 -16.54 18.23
N SER A 53 4.64 -16.15 19.01
CA SER A 53 3.82 -17.13 19.73
C SER A 53 3.07 -18.06 18.78
N LEU A 54 2.58 -17.56 17.64
CA LEU A 54 1.89 -18.40 16.65
C LEU A 54 2.83 -19.35 15.89
N ILE A 55 4.04 -18.90 15.55
CA ILE A 55 5.06 -19.70 14.85
C ILE A 55 5.69 -20.73 15.79
N TYR A 56 5.90 -20.38 17.06
CA TYR A 56 6.60 -21.21 18.05
C TYR A 56 5.66 -21.95 19.02
N SER A 57 4.34 -21.82 18.88
CA SER A 57 3.36 -22.60 19.66
C SER A 57 3.21 -24.02 19.08
N PRO A 58 3.38 -25.08 19.90
CA PRO A 58 3.28 -26.47 19.44
C PRO A 58 1.88 -26.89 19.00
N THR A 59 0.82 -26.19 19.47
CA THR A 59 -0.55 -26.71 19.40
C THR A 59 -1.42 -26.03 18.34
N SER A 60 -1.04 -24.84 17.86
CA SER A 60 -2.02 -23.91 17.29
C SER A 60 -2.12 -23.90 15.77
N TRP A 61 -1.32 -24.70 15.03
CA TRP A 61 -1.13 -24.38 13.61
C TRP A 61 -0.57 -25.48 12.70
N HIS A 62 -1.07 -26.72 12.79
CA HIS A 62 -0.58 -27.82 11.93
C HIS A 62 -0.63 -27.50 10.41
N SER A 63 -1.49 -26.56 9.99
CA SER A 63 -1.72 -26.26 8.55
C SER A 63 -0.88 -25.12 7.96
N ILE A 64 -0.45 -24.12 8.74
CA ILE A 64 0.39 -23.01 8.22
C ILE A 64 1.75 -22.92 8.93
N SER A 65 1.96 -23.76 9.95
CA SER A 65 3.29 -23.98 10.56
C SER A 65 4.19 -24.68 9.56
N SER A 66 3.71 -25.63 8.76
CA SER A 66 4.57 -26.27 7.76
C SER A 66 5.12 -25.27 6.71
N PHE A 67 4.38 -24.22 6.36
CA PHE A 67 4.81 -23.20 5.39
C PHE A 67 5.71 -22.11 6.01
N CYS A 68 5.41 -21.66 7.24
CA CYS A 68 6.19 -20.63 7.92
C CYS A 68 7.35 -21.17 8.78
N SER A 69 7.26 -22.40 9.31
CA SER A 69 8.29 -22.98 10.17
C SER A 69 9.54 -23.41 9.41
N THR A 70 9.45 -23.61 8.09
CA THR A 70 10.64 -23.79 7.23
C THR A 70 11.41 -22.47 7.05
N GLN A 71 10.74 -21.31 7.15
CA GLN A 71 11.35 -19.97 6.98
C GLN A 71 11.07 -19.07 8.19
N LYS A 72 12.00 -19.08 9.16
CA LYS A 72 11.95 -18.20 10.33
C LYS A 72 11.92 -16.73 9.90
N ILE A 73 10.80 -16.05 10.15
CA ILE A 73 10.69 -14.60 9.97
C ILE A 73 11.55 -13.93 11.04
N THR A 74 12.58 -13.19 10.62
CA THR A 74 13.40 -12.39 11.54
C THR A 74 12.85 -10.97 11.61
N TRP A 75 12.34 -10.56 12.78
CA TRP A 75 11.90 -9.19 12.99
C TRP A 75 13.06 -8.31 13.46
N LYS A 76 13.24 -7.15 12.83
CA LYS A 76 14.28 -6.18 13.17
C LYS A 76 13.66 -4.82 13.40
N PHE A 77 13.87 -4.28 14.59
CA PHE A 77 13.43 -2.94 14.92
C PHE A 77 14.54 -1.93 14.65
N ILE A 78 14.19 -0.81 14.04
CA ILE A 78 15.15 0.28 13.86
C ILE A 78 15.54 0.87 15.22
N ILE A 79 16.80 1.29 15.32
CA ILE A 79 17.30 1.98 16.50
C ILE A 79 16.49 3.28 16.64
N PRO A 80 15.95 3.59 17.84
CA PRO A 80 15.26 4.86 18.07
C PRO A 80 16.18 6.01 17.69
N LEU A 81 15.63 7.07 17.09
CA LEU A 81 16.40 8.26 16.67
C LEU A 81 17.41 8.01 15.54
N SER A 82 17.17 7.03 14.67
CA SER A 82 17.93 6.85 13.41
C SER A 82 17.12 7.24 12.17
N PRO A 83 16.90 8.54 11.87
CA PRO A 83 16.09 9.00 10.74
C PRO A 83 16.51 8.40 9.39
N TRP A 84 17.80 8.20 9.18
CA TRP A 84 18.34 7.69 7.91
C TRP A 84 17.96 6.23 7.64
N LYS A 85 17.67 5.43 8.67
CA LYS A 85 17.21 4.04 8.52
C LYS A 85 15.77 4.00 7.98
N GLY A 86 14.99 5.07 8.20
CA GLY A 86 13.59 5.15 7.83
C GLY A 86 13.27 5.89 6.54
N GLY A 87 14.19 6.74 6.07
CA GLY A 87 13.95 7.64 4.92
C GLY A 87 13.47 6.95 3.63
N PHE A 88 13.80 5.66 3.45
CA PHE A 88 13.33 4.91 2.29
C PHE A 88 11.81 4.66 2.31
N TYR A 89 11.27 4.08 3.39
CA TYR A 89 9.82 3.84 3.46
C TYR A 89 9.07 5.18 3.63
N GLU A 90 9.65 6.18 4.29
CA GLU A 90 9.08 7.52 4.37
C GLU A 90 8.92 8.15 2.99
N ARG A 91 9.93 8.00 2.12
CA ARG A 91 9.84 8.48 0.74
C ARG A 91 8.74 7.76 -0.04
N LEU A 92 8.60 6.44 0.12
CA LEU A 92 7.50 5.68 -0.49
C LEU A 92 6.13 6.11 0.03
N VAL A 93 6.00 6.35 1.33
CA VAL A 93 4.78 6.89 1.95
C VAL A 93 4.47 8.28 1.42
N GLY A 94 5.49 9.13 1.21
CA GLY A 94 5.35 10.45 0.59
C GLY A 94 4.85 10.38 -0.85
N LEU A 95 5.38 9.44 -1.64
CA LEU A 95 4.92 9.18 -3.01
C LEU A 95 3.46 8.74 -3.02
N PHE A 96 3.08 7.81 -2.14
CA PHE A 96 1.69 7.40 -1.97
C PHE A 96 0.78 8.59 -1.62
N LYS A 97 1.11 9.36 -0.59
CA LYS A 97 0.31 10.52 -0.16
C LYS A 97 0.15 11.54 -1.29
N SER A 98 1.20 11.78 -2.07
CA SER A 98 1.16 12.70 -3.22
C SER A 98 0.22 12.18 -4.31
N ALA A 99 0.37 10.92 -4.71
CA ALA A 99 -0.46 10.29 -5.72
C ALA A 99 -1.94 10.21 -5.29
N TYR A 100 -2.18 9.78 -4.06
CA TYR A 100 -3.52 9.69 -3.45
C TYR A 100 -4.21 11.06 -3.37
N LYS A 101 -3.50 12.11 -2.94
CA LYS A 101 -4.06 13.47 -2.87
C LYS A 101 -4.39 14.01 -4.26
N LYS A 102 -3.61 13.65 -5.29
CA LYS A 102 -3.86 14.05 -6.68
C LYS A 102 -5.05 13.30 -7.29
N SER A 103 -5.24 12.02 -6.98
CA SER A 103 -6.35 11.24 -7.53
C SER A 103 -7.71 11.67 -6.95
N ILE A 104 -7.80 11.86 -5.63
CA ILE A 104 -9.08 12.13 -4.96
C ILE A 104 -9.34 13.63 -4.77
N GLY A 105 -8.30 14.41 -4.45
CA GLY A 105 -8.44 15.82 -4.08
C GLY A 105 -9.05 15.98 -2.68
N ARG A 106 -10.26 16.57 -2.61
CA ARG A 106 -10.99 16.85 -1.36
C ARG A 106 -12.23 15.94 -1.15
N ALA A 107 -12.45 14.96 -2.01
CA ALA A 107 -13.62 14.09 -1.92
C ALA A 107 -13.50 13.10 -0.74
N ILE A 108 -14.63 12.79 -0.11
CA ILE A 108 -14.76 11.74 0.92
C ILE A 108 -15.29 10.50 0.22
N LEU A 109 -14.57 9.38 0.34
CA LEU A 109 -14.92 8.12 -0.31
C LEU A 109 -15.45 7.10 0.71
N PRO A 110 -16.47 6.31 0.34
CA PRO A 110 -16.83 5.11 1.11
C PRO A 110 -15.68 4.08 1.04
N LEU A 111 -15.68 3.15 1.99
CA LEU A 111 -14.59 2.17 2.18
C LEU A 111 -14.26 1.38 0.89
N SER A 112 -15.28 0.93 0.17
CA SER A 112 -15.08 0.15 -1.08
C SER A 112 -14.35 0.97 -2.15
N GLN A 113 -14.77 2.22 -2.37
CA GLN A 113 -14.11 3.13 -3.31
C GLN A 113 -12.70 3.48 -2.84
N LEU A 114 -12.49 3.67 -1.53
CA LEU A 114 -11.16 3.91 -0.96
C LEU A 114 -10.21 2.73 -1.24
N GLN A 115 -10.66 1.50 -1.03
CA GLN A 115 -9.87 0.30 -1.31
C GLN A 115 -9.47 0.19 -2.78
N THR A 116 -10.40 0.51 -3.70
CA THR A 116 -10.12 0.56 -5.14
C THR A 116 -9.06 1.61 -5.46
N VAL A 117 -9.25 2.86 -5.03
CA VAL A 117 -8.29 3.94 -5.34
C VAL A 117 -6.92 3.65 -4.75
N VAL A 118 -6.84 3.10 -3.54
CA VAL A 118 -5.55 2.71 -2.94
C VAL A 118 -4.85 1.63 -3.76
N THR A 119 -5.60 0.67 -4.30
CA THR A 119 -5.06 -0.40 -5.15
C THR A 119 -4.56 0.14 -6.50
N GLU A 120 -5.26 1.11 -7.09
CA GLU A 120 -4.82 1.78 -8.33
C GLU A 120 -3.56 2.63 -8.11
N VAL A 121 -3.51 3.35 -6.98
CA VAL A 121 -2.31 4.08 -6.59
C VAL A 121 -1.14 3.12 -6.35
N GLU A 122 -1.38 1.97 -5.72
CA GLU A 122 -0.36 0.91 -5.59
C GLU A 122 0.17 0.47 -6.97
N ALA A 123 -0.72 0.16 -7.91
CA ALA A 123 -0.36 -0.25 -9.27
C ALA A 123 0.47 0.83 -9.97
N THR A 124 0.04 2.10 -9.87
CA THR A 124 0.75 3.25 -10.43
C THR A 124 2.15 3.39 -9.84
N LEU A 125 2.28 3.27 -8.51
CA LEU A 125 3.59 3.31 -7.86
C LEU A 125 4.48 2.16 -8.30
N ASN A 126 3.96 0.95 -8.48
CA ASN A 126 4.73 -0.21 -8.91
C ASN A 126 5.09 -0.19 -10.40
N CYS A 127 4.41 0.62 -11.23
CA CYS A 127 4.74 0.83 -12.63
C CYS A 127 5.74 1.97 -12.87
N ARG A 128 6.18 2.68 -11.82
CA ARG A 128 7.11 3.80 -11.96
C ARG A 128 8.50 3.32 -12.47
N PRO A 129 9.19 4.09 -13.32
CA PRO A 129 10.55 3.76 -13.74
C PRO A 129 11.53 3.78 -12.55
N MET A 130 12.38 2.75 -12.44
CA MET A 130 13.50 2.71 -11.49
C MET A 130 14.81 3.22 -12.09
N THR A 131 14.92 3.17 -13.42
CA THR A 131 16.08 3.61 -14.17
C THR A 131 15.85 5.00 -14.77
N PRO A 132 16.83 5.92 -14.70
CA PRO A 132 16.74 7.16 -15.44
C PRO A 132 16.65 6.86 -16.94
N TYR A 133 15.76 7.56 -17.63
CA TYR A 133 15.66 7.49 -19.09
C TYR A 133 16.98 7.98 -19.72
N ARG A 134 17.54 7.20 -20.64
CA ARG A 134 18.72 7.56 -21.42
C ARG A 134 18.34 7.53 -22.90
N GLU A 135 18.38 8.69 -23.55
CA GLU A 135 17.96 8.88 -24.95
C GLU A 135 18.77 8.11 -26.01
N ARG A 136 19.88 7.44 -25.63
CA ARG A 136 20.88 6.93 -26.60
C ARG A 136 20.62 5.55 -27.18
N GLU A 137 19.54 4.86 -26.81
CA GLU A 137 19.24 3.53 -27.37
C GLU A 137 17.79 3.44 -27.80
N THR A 138 17.56 2.93 -29.01
CA THR A 138 16.23 2.79 -29.64
C THR A 138 15.30 1.82 -28.92
N PHE A 139 15.80 1.06 -27.95
CA PHE A 139 15.07 0.09 -27.14
C PHE A 139 15.51 0.11 -25.67
N VAL A 140 15.19 1.19 -24.94
CA VAL A 140 15.41 1.20 -23.48
C VAL A 140 14.26 0.45 -22.81
N HIS A 141 14.52 -0.79 -22.38
CA HIS A 141 13.61 -1.49 -21.46
C HIS A 141 13.61 -0.77 -20.11
N ILE A 142 12.52 -0.08 -19.79
CA ILE A 142 12.35 0.61 -18.50
C ILE A 142 12.08 -0.42 -17.42
N ILE A 143 13.04 -0.60 -16.50
CA ILE A 143 12.86 -1.48 -15.36
C ILE A 143 11.98 -0.79 -14.32
N ARG A 144 10.91 -1.46 -13.89
CA ARG A 144 9.94 -1.01 -12.91
C ARG A 144 9.93 -1.97 -11.70
N PRO A 145 9.46 -1.52 -10.52
CA PRO A 145 9.33 -2.40 -9.35
C PRO A 145 8.51 -3.67 -9.61
N ILE A 146 7.43 -3.56 -10.41
CA ILE A 146 6.57 -4.70 -10.73
C ILE A 146 7.29 -5.79 -11.53
N ASP A 147 8.29 -5.42 -12.34
CA ASP A 147 8.98 -6.37 -13.21
C ASP A 147 9.78 -7.40 -12.39
N PHE A 148 10.17 -7.05 -11.17
CA PHE A 148 10.83 -8.00 -10.25
C PHE A 148 9.88 -8.96 -9.54
N ILE A 149 8.59 -8.63 -9.46
CA ILE A 149 7.59 -9.51 -8.83
C ILE A 149 6.84 -10.33 -9.87
N SER A 150 6.56 -9.72 -11.03
CA SER A 150 5.78 -10.31 -12.10
C SER A 150 6.29 -9.75 -13.44
N PRO A 151 7.37 -10.33 -14.01
CA PRO A 151 8.09 -9.77 -15.15
C PRO A 151 7.29 -9.68 -16.46
N GLN A 152 6.15 -10.35 -16.54
CA GLN A 152 5.30 -10.37 -17.75
C GLN A 152 4.08 -9.43 -17.66
N ILE A 153 3.97 -8.61 -16.61
CA ILE A 153 2.87 -7.65 -16.51
C ILE A 153 3.16 -6.44 -17.41
N THR A 154 2.53 -6.43 -18.58
CA THR A 154 2.26 -5.19 -19.32
C THR A 154 1.19 -4.43 -18.55
N SER A 155 1.57 -3.31 -17.95
CA SER A 155 0.61 -2.34 -17.44
C SER A 155 -0.25 -1.91 -18.62
N GLY A 156 -1.54 -2.28 -18.64
CA GLY A 156 -2.50 -1.59 -19.51
C GLY A 156 -2.34 -0.09 -19.23
N ASN A 157 -2.41 0.75 -20.25
CA ASN A 157 -2.24 2.20 -20.13
C ASN A 157 -3.13 2.71 -18.97
N TYR A 158 -2.55 2.85 -17.79
CA TYR A 158 -3.17 3.51 -16.64
C TYR A 158 -3.04 5.02 -16.85
N ASP A 159 -3.40 5.50 -18.04
CA ASP A 159 -4.02 6.81 -18.13
C ASP A 159 -5.18 6.72 -17.15
N THR A 160 -5.10 7.48 -16.05
CA THR A 160 -6.03 7.45 -14.91
C THR A 160 -7.41 6.93 -15.32
N PRO A 161 -7.95 5.86 -14.71
CA PRO A 161 -9.13 5.19 -15.22
C PRO A 161 -10.23 6.22 -15.42
N THR A 162 -10.60 6.44 -16.68
CA THR A 162 -11.62 7.40 -17.13
C THR A 162 -12.91 7.27 -16.32
N ILE A 163 -13.18 6.06 -15.81
CA ILE A 163 -14.33 5.68 -14.98
C ILE A 163 -14.33 6.40 -13.63
N LEU A 164 -13.18 6.52 -12.94
CA LEU A 164 -13.11 7.24 -11.67
C LEU A 164 -13.11 8.76 -11.85
N GLN A 165 -12.59 9.29 -12.96
CA GLN A 165 -12.76 10.71 -13.25
C GLN A 165 -14.22 11.08 -13.47
N SER A 166 -15.02 10.26 -14.14
CA SER A 166 -16.46 10.50 -14.28
C SER A 166 -17.19 10.40 -12.94
N ASP A 167 -16.87 9.41 -12.10
CA ASP A 167 -17.55 9.21 -10.82
C ASP A 167 -17.14 10.26 -9.77
N ILE A 168 -15.88 10.68 -9.75
CA ILE A 168 -15.39 11.78 -8.91
C ILE A 168 -15.94 13.12 -9.41
N LYS A 169 -16.05 13.35 -10.73
CA LYS A 169 -16.74 14.53 -11.28
C LYS A 169 -18.23 14.54 -10.92
N LEU A 170 -18.91 13.40 -10.98
CA LEU A 170 -20.31 13.25 -10.59
C LEU A 170 -20.51 13.50 -9.09
N ALA A 171 -19.63 12.97 -8.24
CA ALA A 171 -19.65 13.22 -6.80
C ALA A 171 -19.38 14.69 -6.45
N ARG A 172 -18.44 15.35 -7.15
CA ARG A 172 -18.18 16.80 -7.01
C ARG A 172 -19.38 17.65 -7.46
N ASN A 173 -20.06 17.29 -8.56
CA ASN A 173 -21.25 18.00 -9.03
C ASN A 173 -22.45 17.85 -8.07
N LYS A 174 -22.67 16.67 -7.49
CA LYS A 174 -23.72 16.46 -6.49
C LYS A 174 -23.50 17.27 -5.21
N GLN A 175 -22.25 17.38 -4.73
CA GLN A 175 -21.91 18.22 -3.58
C GLN A 175 -22.08 19.72 -3.86
N GLY A 176 -21.76 20.17 -5.08
CA GLY A 176 -22.01 21.56 -5.51
C GLY A 176 -23.49 21.93 -5.55
N GLN A 177 -24.36 21.02 -6.03
CA GLN A 177 -25.81 21.25 -6.10
C GLN A 177 -26.48 21.29 -4.71
N LEU A 178 -26.02 20.46 -3.77
CA LEU A 178 -26.53 20.47 -2.38
C LEU A 178 -26.21 21.78 -1.65
N HIS A 179 -25.02 22.34 -1.86
CA HIS A 179 -24.65 23.64 -1.29
C HIS A 179 -25.44 24.81 -1.91
N SER A 180 -25.77 24.77 -3.21
CA SER A 180 -26.58 25.82 -3.85
C SER A 180 -28.06 25.79 -3.45
N LEU A 181 -28.62 24.60 -3.18
CA LEU A 181 -30.00 24.47 -2.71
C LEU A 181 -30.17 25.01 -1.28
N HIS A 182 -29.19 24.76 -0.41
CA HIS A 182 -29.24 25.24 0.98
C HIS A 182 -29.06 26.77 1.11
N SER A 183 -28.37 27.42 0.16
CA SER A 183 -28.28 28.89 0.10
C SER A 183 -29.55 29.56 -0.46
N SER A 184 -30.38 28.81 -1.20
CA SER A 184 -31.62 29.31 -1.79
C SER A 184 -32.80 29.26 -0.81
N GLU A 185 -32.78 28.34 0.17
CA GLU A 185 -33.82 28.21 1.21
C GLU A 185 -33.65 29.15 2.41
N MET A 186 -32.49 29.80 2.57
CA MET A 186 -32.25 30.81 3.63
C MET A 186 -32.46 32.26 3.18
N SER A 187 -33.05 32.48 2.00
CA SER A 187 -33.26 33.82 1.41
C SER A 187 -34.74 34.21 1.30
N TYR A 188 -35.58 33.77 2.24
CA TYR A 188 -36.97 34.24 2.43
C TYR A 188 -37.22 34.60 3.89
#